data_AF-A0A6L8ESF4-F1
#
_entry.id   AF-A0A6L8ESF4-F1
#
_cell.length_a   1.000
_cell.length_b   1.000
_cell.length_c   1.000
_cell.angle_alpha   90.00
_cell.angle_beta   90.00
_cell.angle_gamma   90.00
#
_symmetry.space_group_name_H-M   'P 1'
#
loop_
_entity.id
_entity.type
_entity.pdbx_description
1 polymer ?
#
loop_
_entity_poly.entity_id
_entity_poly.type
_entity_poly.pdbx_seq_one_letter_code
_entity_poly.pdbx_strand_id
1 'polypeptide(L)'
;MTITHNQQKYIVETKIWRGDRRYQAGKKQLAAYLKSEGTIEADYIVFDHREEPEPRVETETIDGLTLRSYVIPVMQEPPSKVPNTSETQ
;
A
#
# COMPACT_ATOMS: atom_id res chain seq x y z
N MET A 1 -6.94 5.91 -0.62
CA MET A 1 -7.35 6.67 -1.82
C MET A 1 -8.58 6.00 -2.38
N THR A 2 -9.55 6.78 -2.86
CA THR A 2 -10.74 6.26 -3.53
C THR A 2 -10.63 6.56 -5.01
N ILE A 3 -10.79 5.54 -5.85
CA ILE A 3 -10.85 5.64 -7.30
C ILE A 3 -12.28 5.30 -7.71
N THR A 4 -12.87 6.10 -8.59
CA THR A 4 -14.19 5.80 -9.16
C THR A 4 -14.03 5.49 -10.65
N HIS A 5 -14.52 4.33 -11.08
CA HIS A 5 -14.51 3.93 -12.49
C HIS A 5 -15.79 3.15 -12.81
N ASN A 6 -16.47 3.48 -13.91
CA ASN A 6 -17.75 2.87 -14.30
C ASN A 6 -18.79 2.83 -13.16
N GLN A 7 -18.93 3.94 -12.42
CA GLN A 7 -19.83 4.06 -11.25
C GLN A 7 -19.50 3.10 -10.10
N GLN A 8 -18.37 2.40 -10.15
CA GLN A 8 -17.86 1.54 -9.08
C GLN A 8 -16.78 2.27 -8.30
N LYS A 9 -16.79 2.09 -6.98
CA LYS A 9 -15.83 2.66 -6.04
C LYS A 9 -14.77 1.62 -5.70
N TYR A 10 -13.51 1.98 -5.86
CA TYR A 10 -12.36 1.17 -5.50
C TYR A 10 -11.58 1.88 -4.41
N ILE A 11 -11.29 1.18 -3.32
CA ILE A 11 -10.41 1.69 -2.27
C ILE A 11 -9.03 1.09 -2.48
N VAL A 12 -8.06 1.97 -2.70
CA VAL A 12 -6.65 1.61 -2.87
C VAL A 12 -5.83 2.34 -1.82
N GLU A 13 -5.00 1.63 -1.08
CA GLU A 13 -4.06 2.22 -0.13
C GLU A 13 -2.63 1.88 -0.48
N THR A 14 -1.77 2.90 -0.53
CA THR A 14 -0.35 2.78 -0.82
C THR A 14 0.50 2.95 0.44
N LYS A 15 1.56 2.13 0.58
CA LYS A 15 2.54 2.23 1.67
C LYS A 15 3.95 1.98 1.16
N ILE A 16 4.95 2.36 1.96
CA ILE A 16 6.32 1.89 1.82
C ILE A 16 6.55 0.72 2.77
N TRP A 17 7.26 -0.32 2.34
CA TRP A 17 7.62 -1.43 3.20
C TRP A 17 8.50 -0.96 4.36
N ARG A 18 8.08 -1.30 5.58
CA ARG A 18 8.75 -0.87 6.82
C ARG A 18 8.74 -1.98 7.88
N GLY A 19 8.70 -3.24 7.43
CA GLY A 19 8.66 -4.45 8.23
C GLY A 19 7.24 -5.02 8.46
N ASP A 20 7.19 -6.30 8.79
CA ASP A 20 5.94 -7.08 8.88
C ASP A 20 4.94 -6.49 9.88
N ARG A 21 5.40 -6.02 11.05
CA ARG A 21 4.53 -5.38 12.05
C ARG A 21 3.72 -4.22 11.47
N ARG A 22 4.36 -3.36 10.65
CA ARG A 22 3.69 -2.22 10.01
C ARG A 22 2.83 -2.66 8.84
N TYR A 23 3.25 -3.69 8.12
CA TYR A 23 2.45 -4.30 7.07
C TYR A 23 1.10 -4.81 7.62
N GLN A 24 1.13 -5.62 8.69
CA GLN A 24 -0.07 -6.14 9.34
C GLN A 24 -0.91 -5.03 9.99
N ALA A 25 -0.28 -4.04 10.64
CA ALA A 25 -1.00 -2.91 11.22
C ALA A 25 -1.73 -2.08 10.15
N GLY A 26 -1.11 -1.88 8.98
CA GLY A 26 -1.73 -1.19 7.85
C GLY A 26 -2.94 -1.94 7.29
N LYS A 27 -2.88 -3.27 7.17
CA LYS A 27 -4.05 -4.09 6.78
C LYS A 27 -5.23 -3.92 7.75
N LYS A 28 -4.97 -3.94 9.06
CA LYS A 28 -6.00 -3.71 10.08
C LYS A 28 -6.60 -2.31 10.01
N GLN A 29 -5.77 -1.29 9.78
CA GLN A 29 -6.24 0.09 9.60
C GLN A 29 -7.11 0.22 8.35
N LEU A 30 -6.70 -0.38 7.23
CA LEU A 30 -7.46 -0.39 5.99
C LEU A 30 -8.81 -1.09 6.16
N ALA A 31 -8.84 -2.24 6.83
CA ALA A 31 -10.09 -2.93 7.15
C ALA A 31 -11.04 -2.05 7.97
N ALA A 32 -10.54 -1.33 8.98
CA ALA A 32 -11.36 -0.38 9.75
C ALA A 32 -11.89 0.77 8.87
N TYR A 33 -11.08 1.27 7.94
CA TYR A 33 -11.50 2.29 6.98
C TYR A 33 -12.60 1.78 6.05
N LEU A 34 -12.49 0.56 5.52
CA LEU A 34 -13.51 -0.04 4.66
C LEU A 34 -14.88 -0.13 5.32
N LYS A 35 -14.92 -0.53 6.60
CA LYS A 35 -16.19 -0.54 7.38
C LYS A 35 -16.83 0.84 7.42
N SER A 36 -16.04 1.89 7.64
CA SER A 36 -16.56 3.27 7.69
C SER A 36 -17.05 3.79 6.34
N GLU A 37 -16.51 3.27 5.24
CA GLU A 37 -16.85 3.65 3.86
C GLU A 37 -17.95 2.78 3.24
N GLY A 38 -18.48 1.80 3.99
CA GLY A 38 -19.51 0.86 3.51
C GLY A 38 -19.06 -0.02 2.34
N THR A 39 -17.75 -0.26 2.20
CA THR A 39 -17.16 -1.06 1.12
C THR A 39 -16.58 -2.35 1.69
N ILE A 40 -16.57 -3.43 0.89
CA ILE A 40 -16.14 -4.76 1.35
C ILE A 40 -14.79 -5.23 0.77
N GLU A 41 -14.22 -4.49 -0.19
CA GLU A 41 -13.00 -4.85 -0.89
C GLU A 41 -12.01 -3.68 -0.99
N ALA A 42 -10.71 -3.97 -0.88
CA ALA A 42 -9.65 -2.99 -1.15
C ALA A 42 -8.36 -3.62 -1.69
N ASP A 43 -7.62 -2.82 -2.44
CA ASP A 43 -6.25 -3.12 -2.83
C ASP A 43 -5.25 -2.43 -1.88
N TYR A 44 -4.33 -3.21 -1.32
CA TYR A 44 -3.26 -2.74 -0.44
C TYR A 44 -1.90 -2.89 -1.12
N ILE A 45 -1.36 -1.78 -1.62
CA ILE A 45 -0.15 -1.75 -2.44
C ILE A 45 1.02 -1.25 -1.59
N VAL A 46 2.05 -2.07 -1.44
CA VAL A 46 3.22 -1.77 -0.62
C VAL A 46 4.47 -1.79 -1.48
N PHE A 47 5.12 -0.63 -1.57
CA PHE A 47 6.36 -0.44 -2.31
C PHE A 47 7.56 -0.85 -1.46
N ASP A 48 8.30 -1.86 -1.90
CA ASP A 48 9.47 -2.38 -1.21
C ASP A 48 10.78 -1.87 -1.81
N HIS A 49 11.51 -1.08 -1.04
CA HIS A 49 12.80 -0.49 -1.42
C HIS A 49 13.98 -1.19 -0.74
N ARG A 50 13.78 -2.38 -0.15
CA ARG A 50 14.89 -3.20 0.34
C ARG A 50 15.80 -3.59 -0.82
N GLU A 51 17.08 -3.78 -0.53
CA GLU A 51 18.07 -4.28 -1.51
C GLU A 51 17.68 -5.69 -1.99
N GLU A 52 17.16 -6.50 -1.09
CA GLU A 52 16.57 -7.81 -1.37
C GLU A 52 15.08 -7.78 -1.01
N PRO A 53 14.22 -7.31 -1.94
CA PRO A 53 12.79 -7.27 -1.72
C PRO A 53 12.17 -8.65 -1.92
N GLU A 54 11.08 -8.92 -1.22
CA GLU A 54 10.28 -10.13 -1.40
C GLU A 54 8.94 -9.74 -2.01
N PRO A 55 8.71 -9.98 -3.31
CA PRO A 55 7.41 -9.76 -3.92
C PRO A 55 6.35 -10.63 -3.26
N ARG A 56 5.18 -10.06 -3.00
CA ARG A 56 4.05 -10.80 -2.42
C ARG A 56 2.76 -10.43 -3.13
N VAL A 57 1.92 -11.43 -3.34
CA VAL A 57 0.52 -11.25 -3.74
C VAL A 57 -0.30 -12.15 -2.84
N GLU A 58 -1.18 -11.56 -2.04
CA GLU A 58 -2.00 -12.32 -1.09
C GLU A 58 -3.42 -11.76 -1.05
N THR A 59 -4.37 -12.63 -0.73
CA THR A 59 -5.75 -12.25 -0.44
C THR A 59 -6.05 -12.68 0.99
N GLU A 60 -6.57 -11.77 1.80
CA GLU A 60 -6.95 -12.04 3.17
C GLU A 60 -8.37 -11.52 3.43
N THR A 61 -9.13 -12.24 4.25
CA THR A 61 -10.42 -11.78 4.76
C THR A 61 -10.28 -11.37 6.23
N ILE A 62 -10.53 -10.10 6.53
CA ILE A 62 -10.50 -9.54 7.89
C ILE A 62 -11.90 -9.04 8.23
N ASP A 63 -12.56 -9.68 9.20
CA ASP A 63 -13.92 -9.35 9.62
C ASP A 63 -14.95 -9.31 8.45
N GLY A 64 -14.83 -10.22 7.50
CA GLY A 64 -15.69 -10.28 6.30
C GLY A 64 -15.32 -9.29 5.19
N LEU A 65 -14.24 -8.51 5.35
CA LEU A 65 -13.71 -7.61 4.34
C LEU A 65 -12.54 -8.28 3.61
N THR A 66 -12.52 -8.18 2.28
CA THR A 66 -11.47 -8.79 1.47
C THR A 66 -10.41 -7.75 1.12
N LEU A 67 -9.17 -8.04 1.50
CA LEU A 67 -8.02 -7.23 1.13
C LEU A 67 -7.16 -8.02 0.15
N ARG A 68 -6.91 -7.43 -1.02
CA ARG A 68 -5.92 -7.95 -1.97
C ARG A 68 -4.64 -7.13 -1.80
N SER A 69 -3.57 -7.77 -1.34
CA SER A 69 -2.32 -7.10 -1.05
C SER A 69 -1.26 -7.40 -2.10
N TYR A 70 -0.47 -6.38 -2.44
CA TYR A 70 0.66 -6.45 -3.35
C TYR A 70 1.88 -5.84 -2.67
N VAL A 71 2.95 -6.62 -2.47
CA VAL A 71 4.27 -6.10 -2.12
C VAL A 71 5.09 -6.08 -3.40
N ILE A 72 5.42 -4.87 -3.88
CA ILE A 72 6.02 -4.63 -5.19
C ILE A 72 7.42 -4.07 -5.00
N PRO A 73 8.48 -4.74 -5.49
CA PRO A 73 9.82 -4.19 -5.55
C PRO A 73 9.86 -2.87 -6.32
N VAL A 74 10.54 -1.87 -5.77
CA VAL A 74 10.81 -0.63 -6.49
C VAL A 74 12.23 -0.64 -7.03
N MET A 75 12.35 -0.59 -8.35
CA MET A 75 13.65 -0.53 -9.05
C MET A 75 14.23 0.89 -9.12
N GLN A 76 13.39 1.90 -8.87
CA GLN A 76 13.78 3.30 -8.88
C GLN A 76 14.40 3.70 -7.53
N GLU A 77 15.39 4.59 -7.55
CA GLU A 77 15.92 5.16 -6.31
C GLU A 77 14.79 5.87 -5.53
N PRO A 78 14.71 5.67 -4.20
CA PRO A 78 13.71 6.35 -3.40
C PRO A 78 13.93 7.87 -3.51
N PRO A 79 12.86 8.68 -3.66
CA PRO A 79 12.98 10.13 -3.80
C PRO A 79 13.79 10.80 -2.69
N SER A 80 13.80 10.21 -1.49
CA SER A 80 14.60 10.67 -0.35
C SER A 80 16.11 10.50 -0.50
N LYS A 81 16.60 9.82 -1.54
CA LYS A 81 18.03 9.65 -1.85
C LYS A 81 18.52 10.56 -2.98
N VAL A 82 17.64 11.31 -3.65
CA VAL A 82 18.08 12.30 -4.63
C VAL A 82 18.85 13.40 -3.89
N PRO A 83 20.14 13.65 -4.20
CA PRO A 83 20.90 14.71 -3.57
C PRO A 83 20.21 16.05 -3.84
N ASN A 84 20.12 16.91 -2.83
CA ASN A 84 19.58 18.25 -2.99
C ASN A 84 20.56 19.09 -3.81
N THR A 85 20.51 19.02 -5.14
CA THR A 85 21.29 19.86 -6.05
C THR A 85 20.64 21.23 -6.17
N SER A 86 20.65 21.97 -5.07
CA SER A 86 20.28 23.38 -5.03
C SER A 86 21.00 24.08 -3.87
N GLU A 87 22.32 23.98 -3.87
CA GLU A 87 23.21 24.89 -3.13
C GLU A 87 24.60 24.88 -3.81
N THR A 88 24.70 25.55 -4.97
CA THR A 88 25.99 26.06 -5.44
C THR A 88 25.80 27.47 -6.00
N GLN A 89 26.18 28.42 -5.14
CA GLN A 89 26.65 29.79 -5.39
C GLN A 89 25.71 30.80 -6.05
#